data_AF-A0A2M7DEI1-F1
#
_entry.id   AF-A0A2M7DEI1-F1
#
_cell.length_a   1.000
_cell.length_b   1.000
_cell.length_c   1.000
_cell.angle_alpha   90.00
_cell.angle_beta   90.00
_cell.angle_gamma   90.00
#
_symmetry.space_group_name_H-M   'P 1'
#
loop_
_entity.id
_entity.type
_entity.pdbx_description
1 polymer ?
#
loop_
_entity_poly.entity_id
_entity_poly.type
_entity_poly.pdbx_seq_one_letter_code
_entity_poly.pdbx_strand_id
1 'polypeptide(L)'
;MVPAGTNYTVEAWSKDFGRIGSISDVNASGDIADKDFRPAGQGYLQIKITNANAYGLTSIFAHAYSTTTPIGNGSNIWTATSTTDLVTKFSLPAGFYKVEVGTPGFGNLMSLSTNNSANTTSITANQITSLTVALPTMATLSGTASANATVWASRTDGPGKYNTTADSSTGAYSMKIPTGYSYMIG
;
A
#
# COMPACT_ATOMS: atom_id res chain seq x y z
N MET A 1 -23.86 22.18 -11.71
CA MET A 1 -24.68 21.91 -12.91
C MET A 1 -23.73 21.71 -14.07
N VAL A 2 -23.81 20.59 -14.79
CA VAL A 2 -22.94 20.32 -15.95
C VAL A 2 -23.52 21.08 -17.16
N PRO A 3 -22.70 21.75 -18.01
CA PRO A 3 -23.20 22.42 -19.20
C PRO A 3 -23.93 21.46 -20.15
N ALA A 4 -24.92 21.96 -20.89
CA ALA A 4 -25.56 21.18 -21.94
C ALA A 4 -24.56 20.89 -23.08
N GLY A 5 -24.56 19.66 -23.59
CA GLY A 5 -23.66 19.23 -24.65
C GLY A 5 -23.63 17.71 -24.82
N THR A 6 -22.93 17.25 -25.86
CA THR A 6 -22.71 15.82 -26.16
C THR A 6 -21.27 15.41 -25.84
N ASN A 7 -21.01 14.10 -25.84
CA ASN A 7 -19.68 13.51 -25.64
C ASN A 7 -19.12 13.68 -24.23
N TYR A 8 -19.98 13.72 -23.22
CA TYR A 8 -19.53 13.60 -21.83
C TYR A 8 -19.18 12.15 -21.51
N THR A 9 -18.18 11.98 -20.64
CA THR A 9 -17.91 10.71 -19.97
C THR A 9 -18.36 10.83 -18.52
N VAL A 10 -19.21 9.92 -18.08
CA VAL A 10 -19.62 9.81 -16.68
C VAL A 10 -18.96 8.59 -16.08
N GLU A 11 -18.18 8.81 -15.03
CA GLU A 11 -17.49 7.77 -14.27
C GLU A 11 -18.24 7.52 -12.95
N ALA A 12 -18.45 6.26 -12.60
CA ALA A 12 -19.00 5.89 -11.31
C ALA A 12 -17.92 5.26 -10.43
N TRP A 13 -17.91 5.70 -9.17
CA TRP A 13 -16.99 5.21 -8.15
C TRP A 13 -17.75 4.93 -6.85
N SER A 14 -17.34 3.89 -6.15
CA SER A 14 -17.79 3.57 -4.80
C SER A 14 -16.60 3.44 -3.87
N LYS A 15 -16.76 3.91 -2.64
CA LYS A 15 -15.78 3.73 -1.55
C LYS A 15 -15.50 2.28 -1.22
N ASP A 16 -16.43 1.38 -1.53
CA ASP A 16 -16.34 -0.02 -1.13
C ASP A 16 -15.62 -0.88 -2.19
N PHE A 17 -15.63 -0.44 -3.47
CA PHE A 17 -15.16 -1.24 -4.60
C PHE A 17 -14.18 -0.50 -5.52
N GLY A 18 -14.09 0.82 -5.43
CA GLY A 18 -13.39 1.64 -6.42
C GLY A 18 -14.28 1.96 -7.62
N ARG A 19 -13.69 2.00 -8.82
CA ARG A 19 -14.42 2.30 -10.07
C ARG A 19 -15.45 1.22 -10.38
N ILE A 20 -16.71 1.62 -10.58
CA ILE A 20 -17.82 0.71 -10.91
C ILE A 20 -17.96 0.57 -12.42
N GLY A 21 -17.77 1.66 -13.17
CA GLY A 21 -17.92 1.68 -14.61
C GLY A 21 -17.82 3.08 -15.18
N SER A 22 -17.91 3.16 -16.51
CA SER A 22 -17.87 4.40 -17.28
C SER A 22 -18.88 4.34 -18.40
N ILE A 23 -19.49 5.49 -18.68
CA ILE A 23 -20.42 5.67 -19.78
C ILE A 23 -19.88 6.81 -20.62
N SER A 24 -19.44 6.50 -21.83
CA SER A 24 -19.05 7.48 -22.84
C SER A 24 -20.28 8.01 -23.57
N ASP A 25 -20.07 9.08 -24.34
CA ASP A 25 -21.06 9.62 -25.28
C ASP A 25 -22.37 10.07 -24.61
N VAL A 26 -22.27 10.52 -23.35
CA VAL A 26 -23.40 11.06 -22.61
C VAL A 26 -23.78 12.43 -23.15
N ASN A 27 -25.07 12.61 -23.42
CA ASN A 27 -25.66 13.89 -23.80
C ASN A 27 -26.30 14.55 -22.57
N ALA A 28 -25.67 15.61 -22.05
CA ALA A 28 -26.15 16.37 -20.91
C ALA A 28 -27.27 17.38 -21.26
N SER A 29 -27.91 17.22 -22.43
CA SER A 29 -29.05 18.04 -22.88
C SER A 29 -30.41 17.39 -22.58
N GLY A 30 -30.42 16.21 -21.97
CA GLY A 30 -31.64 15.47 -21.59
C GLY A 30 -31.38 14.46 -20.46
N ASP A 31 -32.44 13.86 -19.94
CA ASP A 31 -32.33 12.81 -18.93
C ASP A 31 -31.83 11.49 -19.56
N ILE A 32 -31.01 10.75 -18.82
CA ILE A 32 -30.37 9.49 -19.24
C ILE A 32 -30.76 8.32 -18.34
N ALA A 33 -32.02 8.29 -17.88
CA ALA A 33 -32.55 7.34 -16.89
C ALA A 33 -32.31 5.85 -17.18
N ASP A 34 -32.03 5.46 -18.43
CA ASP A 34 -31.78 4.06 -18.83
C ASP A 34 -30.31 3.62 -18.70
N LYS A 35 -29.45 4.47 -18.13
CA LYS A 35 -28.01 4.26 -18.01
C LYS A 35 -27.62 3.90 -16.56
N ASP A 36 -27.72 2.62 -16.24
CA ASP A 36 -27.28 2.06 -14.94
C ASP A 36 -25.77 1.78 -14.91
N PHE A 37 -25.12 2.11 -13.79
CA PHE A 37 -23.80 1.58 -13.47
C PHE A 37 -23.93 0.24 -12.76
N ARG A 38 -23.50 -0.84 -13.42
CA ARG A 38 -23.41 -2.17 -12.83
C ARG A 38 -21.96 -2.65 -12.87
N PRO A 39 -21.38 -3.08 -11.74
CA PRO A 39 -20.06 -3.68 -11.75
C PRO A 39 -20.10 -4.98 -12.56
N ALA A 40 -19.20 -5.13 -13.53
CA ALA A 40 -19.11 -6.31 -14.41
C ALA A 40 -18.78 -7.61 -13.66
N GLY A 41 -18.42 -7.51 -12.39
CA GLY A 41 -18.01 -8.58 -11.48
C GLY A 41 -17.06 -8.02 -10.43
N GLN A 42 -17.09 -8.54 -9.21
CA GLN A 42 -16.30 -8.02 -8.10
C GLN A 42 -15.64 -9.17 -7.34
N GLY A 43 -14.37 -9.03 -7.01
CA GLY A 43 -13.66 -9.96 -6.13
C GLY A 43 -13.09 -9.23 -4.92
N TYR A 44 -12.28 -9.96 -4.15
CA TYR A 44 -11.56 -9.37 -3.03
C TYR A 44 -10.06 -9.64 -3.16
N LEU A 45 -9.27 -8.62 -2.91
CA LEU A 45 -7.84 -8.78 -2.68
C LEU A 45 -7.60 -8.94 -1.18
N GLN A 46 -7.07 -10.09 -0.80
CA GLN A 46 -6.58 -10.35 0.56
C GLN A 46 -5.07 -10.20 0.58
N ILE A 47 -4.54 -9.39 1.49
CA ILE A 47 -3.11 -9.22 1.68
C ILE A 47 -2.75 -9.74 3.07
N LYS A 48 -1.82 -10.69 3.09
CA LYS A 48 -1.26 -11.29 4.29
C LYS A 48 0.19 -10.82 4.44
N ILE A 49 0.52 -10.16 5.54
CA ILE A 49 1.90 -9.77 5.88
C ILE A 49 2.41 -10.70 6.98
N THR A 50 3.41 -11.50 6.65
CA THR A 50 3.99 -12.45 7.60
C THR A 50 4.91 -11.73 8.59
N ASN A 51 4.91 -12.20 9.84
CA ASN A 51 5.71 -11.64 10.94
C ASN A 51 5.46 -10.16 11.29
N ALA A 52 4.39 -9.53 10.78
CA ALA A 52 4.09 -8.11 11.04
C ALA A 52 4.00 -7.76 12.53
N ASN A 53 3.43 -8.66 13.33
CA ASN A 53 3.26 -8.47 14.76
C ASN A 53 4.58 -8.55 15.56
N ALA A 54 5.57 -9.34 15.10
CA ALA A 54 6.89 -9.38 15.73
C ALA A 54 7.60 -8.01 15.70
N TYR A 55 7.18 -7.15 14.77
CA TYR A 55 7.72 -5.79 14.60
C TYR A 55 6.80 -4.70 15.12
N GLY A 56 5.61 -5.03 15.67
CA GLY A 56 4.67 -4.06 16.23
C GLY A 56 4.20 -3.01 15.24
N LEU A 57 3.97 -3.38 13.97
CA LEU A 57 3.59 -2.44 12.92
C LEU A 57 2.20 -1.85 13.14
N THR A 58 2.11 -0.53 13.26
CA THR A 58 0.84 0.17 13.57
C THR A 58 0.19 0.90 12.40
N SER A 59 0.95 1.15 11.31
CA SER A 59 0.50 1.95 10.17
C SER A 59 0.90 1.28 8.86
N ILE A 60 0.10 0.34 8.38
CA ILE A 60 0.29 -0.27 7.06
C ILE A 60 -0.68 0.39 6.08
N PHE A 61 -0.34 0.38 4.80
CA PHE A 61 -1.16 0.90 3.72
C PHE A 61 -1.09 -0.08 2.56
N ALA A 62 -2.23 -0.41 1.95
CA ALA A 62 -2.24 -1.08 0.66
C ALA A 62 -3.17 -0.35 -0.30
N HIS A 63 -2.76 -0.31 -1.56
CA HIS A 63 -3.63 0.09 -2.64
C HIS A 63 -3.42 -0.83 -3.84
N ALA A 64 -4.46 -0.96 -4.65
CA ALA A 64 -4.41 -1.64 -5.93
C ALA A 64 -5.03 -0.73 -6.99
N TYR A 65 -4.30 -0.45 -8.06
CA TYR A 65 -4.78 0.37 -9.18
C TYR A 65 -4.72 -0.40 -10.48
N SER A 66 -5.73 -0.18 -11.34
CA SER A 66 -5.74 -0.84 -12.64
C SER A 66 -4.59 -0.32 -13.50
N THR A 67 -3.97 -1.24 -14.23
CA THR A 67 -2.83 -0.92 -15.12
C THR A 67 -3.28 -0.27 -16.44
N THR A 68 -4.56 -0.38 -16.77
CA THR A 68 -5.17 0.18 -17.99
C THR A 68 -5.91 1.47 -17.73
N THR A 69 -6.50 1.62 -16.53
CA THR A 69 -7.08 2.86 -16.05
C THR A 69 -6.53 3.11 -14.65
N PRO A 70 -5.82 4.21 -14.36
CA PRO A 70 -5.12 4.43 -13.08
C PRO A 70 -6.06 4.71 -11.90
N ILE A 71 -7.23 4.09 -11.88
CA ILE A 71 -8.26 4.16 -10.86
C ILE A 71 -8.25 2.82 -10.13
N GLY A 72 -8.31 2.88 -8.81
CA GLY A 72 -8.13 1.72 -7.94
C GLY A 72 -9.00 1.75 -6.69
N ASN A 73 -8.68 0.85 -5.77
CA ASN A 73 -9.18 0.89 -4.40
C ASN A 73 -8.02 0.57 -3.44
N GLY A 74 -8.20 0.84 -2.15
CA GLY A 74 -7.17 0.60 -1.15
C GLY A 74 -7.75 0.28 0.22
N SER A 75 -6.83 -0.01 1.14
CA SER A 75 -7.15 -0.21 2.53
C SER A 75 -7.15 1.12 3.28
N ASN A 76 -7.96 1.21 4.33
CA ASN A 76 -7.68 2.14 5.43
C ASN A 76 -6.37 1.75 6.12
N ILE A 77 -5.90 2.60 7.05
CA ILE A 77 -4.80 2.26 7.95
C ILE A 77 -5.20 1.04 8.79
N TRP A 78 -4.26 0.11 8.94
CA TRP A 78 -4.43 -1.18 9.56
C TRP A 78 -3.28 -1.36 10.53
N THR A 79 -3.66 -1.69 11.76
CA THR A 79 -2.76 -1.91 12.89
C THR A 79 -2.65 -3.40 13.13
N ALA A 80 -1.43 -3.89 13.35
CA ALA A 80 -1.21 -5.26 13.75
C ALA A 80 -1.57 -5.41 15.24
N THR A 81 -2.65 -6.15 15.54
CA THR A 81 -3.28 -6.22 16.87
C THR A 81 -3.20 -7.59 17.56
N SER A 82 -2.53 -8.57 16.95
CA SER A 82 -2.51 -9.97 17.44
C SER A 82 -1.09 -10.53 17.50
N THR A 83 -0.93 -11.85 17.70
CA THR A 83 0.36 -12.55 17.59
C THR A 83 0.52 -13.31 16.26
N THR A 84 -0.47 -13.21 15.36
CA THR A 84 -0.53 -13.99 14.10
C THR A 84 -0.02 -13.19 12.90
N ASP A 85 -0.10 -13.73 11.69
CA ASP A 85 0.11 -12.90 10.49
C ASP A 85 -0.96 -11.81 10.39
N LEU A 86 -0.61 -10.64 9.86
CA LEU A 86 -1.57 -9.57 9.63
C LEU A 86 -2.29 -9.83 8.31
N VAL A 87 -3.62 -9.74 8.31
CA VAL A 87 -4.43 -9.94 7.10
C VAL A 87 -5.38 -8.77 6.92
N THR A 88 -5.45 -8.19 5.72
CA THR A 88 -6.56 -7.32 5.30
C THR A 88 -7.19 -7.83 4.03
N LYS A 89 -8.38 -7.30 3.77
CA LYS A 89 -9.17 -7.59 2.60
C LYS A 89 -9.90 -6.33 2.16
N PHE A 90 -9.85 -6.01 0.87
CA PHE A 90 -10.69 -4.98 0.27
C PHE A 90 -11.22 -5.45 -1.09
N SER A 91 -12.36 -4.90 -1.48
CA SER A 91 -13.07 -5.32 -2.68
C SER A 91 -12.60 -4.52 -3.90
N LEU A 92 -12.57 -5.18 -5.05
CA LEU A 92 -12.17 -4.62 -6.34
C LEU A 92 -13.03 -5.24 -7.46
N PRO A 93 -13.32 -4.52 -8.55
CA PRO A 93 -13.79 -5.14 -9.77
C PRO A 93 -12.86 -6.24 -10.26
N ALA A 94 -13.39 -7.18 -11.04
CA ALA A 94 -12.56 -8.15 -11.72
C ALA A 94 -11.62 -7.45 -12.73
N GLY A 95 -10.34 -7.82 -12.73
CA GLY A 95 -9.34 -7.17 -13.58
C GLY A 95 -7.90 -7.36 -13.11
N PHE A 96 -6.96 -6.78 -13.86
CA PHE A 96 -5.54 -6.76 -13.53
C PHE A 96 -5.18 -5.48 -12.80
N TYR A 97 -4.48 -5.63 -11.68
CA TYR A 97 -4.10 -4.53 -10.81
C TYR A 97 -2.62 -4.59 -10.47
N LYS A 98 -1.99 -3.42 -10.45
CA LYS A 98 -0.73 -3.23 -9.75
C LYS A 98 -1.05 -2.95 -8.28
N VAL A 99 -0.36 -3.64 -7.39
CA VAL A 99 -0.55 -3.59 -5.94
C VAL A 99 0.68 -2.94 -5.32
N GLU A 100 0.47 -1.98 -4.43
CA GLU A 100 1.52 -1.45 -3.57
C GLU A 100 1.10 -1.61 -2.12
N VAL A 101 2.05 -2.04 -1.30
CA VAL A 101 1.87 -2.26 0.12
C VAL A 101 3.03 -1.57 0.81
N GLY A 102 2.76 -0.76 1.83
CA GLY A 102 3.80 0.00 2.51
C GLY A 102 3.55 0.20 3.98
N THR A 103 4.61 0.50 4.70
CA THR A 103 4.58 0.87 6.12
C THR A 103 5.73 1.85 6.40
N PRO A 104 5.56 2.87 7.27
CA PRO A 104 6.61 3.83 7.58
C PRO A 104 7.95 3.18 7.97
N GLY A 105 7.91 2.03 8.66
CA GLY A 105 9.12 1.33 9.11
C GLY A 105 9.88 0.55 8.03
N PHE A 106 9.30 0.31 6.85
CA PHE A 106 9.95 -0.49 5.79
C PHE A 106 9.81 0.13 4.38
N GLY A 107 9.05 1.22 4.23
CA GLY A 107 8.75 1.82 2.93
C GLY A 107 7.79 0.95 2.12
N ASN A 108 7.96 0.93 0.79
CA ASN A 108 7.18 0.10 -0.12
C ASN A 108 7.65 -1.36 -0.07
N LEU A 109 6.85 -2.23 0.53
CA LEU A 109 7.13 -3.66 0.69
C LEU A 109 7.18 -4.43 -0.64
N MET A 110 6.55 -3.90 -1.69
CA MET A 110 6.56 -4.52 -3.02
C MET A 110 7.86 -4.25 -3.80
N SER A 111 8.66 -3.27 -3.35
CA SER A 111 10.01 -3.04 -3.89
C SER A 111 11.07 -4.00 -3.30
N LEU A 112 10.69 -4.78 -2.28
CA LEU A 112 11.60 -5.75 -1.68
C LEU A 112 11.76 -6.94 -2.64
N SER A 113 13.00 -7.40 -2.84
CA SER A 113 13.33 -8.49 -3.78
C SER A 113 12.48 -9.75 -3.55
N THR A 114 12.22 -10.09 -2.28
CA THR A 114 11.40 -11.24 -1.88
C THR A 114 9.92 -11.10 -2.29
N ASN A 115 9.41 -9.88 -2.49
CA ASN A 115 7.99 -9.61 -2.80
C ASN A 115 7.77 -9.01 -4.20
N ASN A 116 8.83 -8.73 -4.96
CA ASN A 116 8.73 -7.99 -6.20
C ASN A 116 7.87 -8.70 -7.26
N SER A 117 7.91 -10.04 -7.28
CA SER A 117 7.06 -10.85 -8.18
C SER A 117 5.57 -10.73 -7.89
N ALA A 118 5.20 -10.23 -6.70
CA ALA A 118 3.84 -10.22 -6.20
C ALA A 118 3.16 -8.84 -6.40
N ASN A 119 3.82 -7.90 -7.08
CA ASN A 119 3.36 -6.52 -7.30
C ASN A 119 2.21 -6.37 -8.32
N THR A 120 1.89 -7.41 -9.06
CA THR A 120 0.78 -7.43 -10.02
C THR A 120 -0.10 -8.63 -9.73
N THR A 121 -1.41 -8.42 -9.69
CA THR A 121 -2.37 -9.48 -9.33
C THR A 121 -3.62 -9.41 -10.20
N SER A 122 -4.22 -10.57 -10.45
CA SER A 122 -5.49 -10.69 -11.15
C SER A 122 -6.61 -10.94 -10.14
N ILE A 123 -7.64 -10.09 -10.18
CA ILE A 123 -8.85 -10.25 -9.39
C ILE A 123 -9.88 -10.96 -10.25
N THR A 124 -10.36 -12.10 -9.75
CA THR A 124 -11.44 -12.87 -10.39
C THR A 124 -12.77 -12.53 -9.72
N ALA A 125 -13.83 -12.37 -10.52
CA ALA A 125 -15.16 -12.08 -10.01
C ALA A 125 -15.63 -13.15 -9.02
N ASN A 126 -16.21 -12.69 -7.92
CA ASN A 126 -16.74 -13.45 -6.79
C ASN A 126 -15.72 -14.37 -6.10
N GLN A 127 -14.42 -14.12 -6.29
CA GLN A 127 -13.33 -14.90 -5.69
C GLN A 127 -12.46 -14.03 -4.78
N ILE A 128 -11.74 -14.71 -3.88
CA ILE A 128 -10.69 -14.09 -3.07
C ILE A 128 -9.34 -14.39 -3.73
N THR A 129 -8.66 -13.35 -4.18
CA THR A 129 -7.25 -13.43 -4.59
C THR A 129 -6.38 -13.13 -3.38
N SER A 130 -5.41 -14.01 -3.07
CA SER A 130 -4.52 -13.83 -1.91
C SER A 130 -3.11 -13.44 -2.33
N LEU A 131 -2.56 -12.43 -1.66
CA LEU A 131 -1.19 -11.95 -1.78
C LEU A 131 -0.49 -12.15 -0.42
N THR A 132 0.68 -12.79 -0.42
CA THR A 132 1.52 -12.90 0.78
C THR A 132 2.75 -12.01 0.62
N VAL A 133 2.98 -11.15 1.62
CA VAL A 133 4.11 -10.22 1.70
C VAL A 133 4.98 -10.63 2.88
N ALA A 134 6.27 -10.86 2.62
CA ALA A 134 7.24 -11.15 3.65
C ALA A 134 7.95 -9.87 4.10
N LEU A 135 8.07 -9.67 5.41
CA LEU A 135 8.92 -8.62 5.96
C LEU A 135 10.38 -9.09 6.09
N PRO A 136 11.36 -8.23 5.82
CA PRO A 136 12.76 -8.53 6.10
C PRO A 136 13.00 -8.60 7.61
N THR A 137 14.05 -9.30 8.02
CA THR A 137 14.48 -9.35 9.43
C THR A 137 14.98 -7.99 9.91
N MET A 138 14.75 -7.64 11.17
CA MET A 138 15.30 -6.42 11.78
C MET A 138 16.54 -6.74 12.61
N ALA A 139 17.54 -5.86 12.53
CA ALA A 139 18.69 -5.85 13.43
C ALA A 139 18.75 -4.53 14.20
N THR A 140 19.42 -4.57 15.34
CA THR A 140 19.73 -3.38 16.12
C THR A 140 21.10 -2.85 15.68
N LEU A 141 21.11 -1.67 15.06
CA LEU A 141 22.31 -0.87 14.89
C LEU A 141 22.58 -0.12 16.20
N SER A 142 23.82 -0.18 16.70
CA SER A 142 24.21 0.53 17.93
C SER A 142 25.62 1.09 17.80
N GLY A 143 25.87 2.17 18.54
CA GLY A 143 27.17 2.82 18.56
C GLY A 143 27.17 4.01 19.50
N THR A 144 28.18 4.87 19.33
CA THR A 144 28.33 6.12 20.09
C THR A 144 28.46 7.29 19.13
N ALA A 145 27.75 8.38 19.40
CA ALA A 145 27.83 9.65 18.70
C ALA A 145 28.01 10.78 19.74
N SER A 146 28.02 12.04 19.28
CA SER A 146 27.94 13.17 20.21
C SER A 146 26.64 13.10 21.02
N ALA A 147 26.71 13.44 22.31
CA ALA A 147 25.52 13.49 23.16
C ALA A 147 24.42 14.37 22.56
N ASN A 148 23.17 13.90 22.62
CA ASN A 148 22.00 14.54 22.00
C ASN A 148 22.04 14.65 20.46
N ALA A 149 23.02 14.06 19.77
CA ALA A 149 23.03 14.08 18.32
C ALA A 149 21.87 13.24 17.75
N THR A 150 21.23 13.76 16.70
CA THR A 150 20.35 12.94 15.86
C THR A 150 21.22 12.07 14.97
N VAL A 151 21.15 10.76 15.19
CA VAL A 151 21.80 9.77 14.34
C VAL A 151 20.78 9.27 13.33
N TRP A 152 21.13 9.23 12.05
CA TRP A 152 20.26 8.72 11.00
C TRP A 152 20.93 7.63 10.17
N ALA A 153 20.10 6.72 9.65
CA ALA A 153 20.49 5.69 8.70
C ALA A 153 19.61 5.82 7.46
N SER A 154 20.21 5.90 6.27
CA SER A 154 19.50 5.91 5.00
C SER A 154 19.99 4.77 4.13
N ARG A 155 19.08 4.00 3.55
CA ARG A 155 19.45 2.99 2.55
C ARG A 155 20.16 3.64 1.38
N THR A 156 21.22 2.99 0.90
CA THR A 156 22.01 3.47 -0.25
C THR A 156 21.42 3.05 -1.58
N ASP A 157 20.49 2.09 -1.58
CA ASP A 157 19.96 1.41 -2.76
C ASP A 157 18.43 1.51 -2.89
N GLY A 158 17.78 2.44 -2.18
CA GLY A 158 16.34 2.59 -2.25
C GLY A 158 15.72 3.37 -1.08
N PRO A 159 14.40 3.31 -0.94
CA PRO A 159 13.69 3.97 0.14
C PRO A 159 13.97 3.29 1.49
N GLY A 160 14.11 4.09 2.54
CA GLY A 160 14.29 3.62 3.91
C GLY A 160 15.18 4.56 4.71
N LYS A 161 14.56 5.42 5.53
CA LYS A 161 15.27 6.37 6.40
C LYS A 161 14.80 6.17 7.83
N TYR A 162 15.77 6.08 8.73
CA TYR A 162 15.60 5.79 10.14
C TYR A 162 16.39 6.82 10.94
N ASN A 163 15.92 7.20 12.11
CA ASN A 163 16.66 8.08 13.01
C ASN A 163 16.42 7.70 14.48
N THR A 164 17.35 8.13 15.31
CA THR A 164 17.28 8.05 16.77
C THR A 164 18.08 9.21 17.35
N THR A 165 17.93 9.47 18.63
CA THR A 165 18.72 10.48 19.33
C THR A 165 19.71 9.78 20.25
N ALA A 166 20.98 10.15 20.15
CA ALA A 166 22.02 9.64 21.03
C ALA A 166 21.79 10.11 22.47
N ASP A 167 22.06 9.22 23.42
CA ASP A 167 21.90 9.48 24.84
C ASP A 167 22.64 10.76 25.26
N SER A 168 21.95 11.57 26.08
CA SER A 168 22.39 12.90 26.45
C SER A 168 23.65 12.92 27.34
N SER A 169 24.02 11.77 27.93
CA SER A 169 25.13 11.67 28.87
C SER A 169 26.29 10.82 28.35
N THR A 170 25.98 9.77 27.59
CA THR A 170 26.96 8.78 27.11
C THR A 170 27.20 8.86 25.61
N GLY A 171 26.32 9.52 24.86
CA GLY A 171 26.35 9.51 23.40
C GLY A 171 25.97 8.15 22.79
N ALA A 172 25.62 7.15 23.60
CA ALA A 172 25.21 5.84 23.10
C ALA A 172 23.89 5.95 22.33
N TYR A 173 23.76 5.21 21.24
CA TYR A 173 22.52 5.13 20.49
C TYR A 173 22.20 3.69 20.09
N SER A 174 20.91 3.44 19.85
CA SER A 174 20.39 2.18 19.34
C SER A 174 19.24 2.46 18.38
N MET A 175 19.20 1.76 17.25
CA MET A 175 18.23 1.93 16.18
C MET A 175 17.88 0.58 15.56
N LYS A 176 16.59 0.28 15.41
CA LYS A 176 16.15 -0.92 14.68
C LYS A 176 16.08 -0.62 13.18
N ILE A 177 16.80 -1.40 12.37
CA ILE A 177 16.84 -1.28 10.90
C ILE A 177 16.69 -2.64 10.22
N PRO A 178 16.11 -2.72 9.01
CA PRO A 178 16.06 -3.96 8.24
C PRO A 178 17.44 -4.48 7.83
N THR A 179 17.69 -5.77 8.00
CA THR A 179 18.91 -6.46 7.54
C THR A 179 18.87 -6.75 6.04
N GLY A 180 20.04 -7.02 5.45
CA GLY A 180 20.16 -7.39 4.04
C GLY A 180 20.24 -6.20 3.08
N TYR A 181 20.42 -5.00 3.63
CA TYR A 181 20.59 -3.75 2.88
C TYR A 181 21.84 -3.01 3.33
N SER A 182 22.33 -2.14 2.44
CA SER A 182 23.42 -1.22 2.72
C SER A 182 22.89 0.14 3.14
N TYR A 183 23.55 0.76 4.13
CA TYR A 183 23.12 2.03 4.72
C TYR A 183 24.28 3.02 4.77
N MET A 184 23.96 4.28 4.53
CA MET A 184 24.77 5.43 4.92
C MET A 184 24.32 5.89 6.30
N ILE A 185 25.28 6.11 7.20
CA ILE A 185 25.06 6.58 8.56
C ILE A 185 25.65 7.98 8.71
N GLY A 186 24.95 8.86 9.42
CA GLY A 186 25.47 10.17 9.80
C GLY A 186 24.63 10.85 10.87
#